data_AF-A0A6N7IT55-F1
#
_entry.id   AF-A0A6N7IT55-F1
#
_cell.length_a   1.000
_cell.length_b   1.000
_cell.length_c   1.000
_cell.angle_alpha   90.00
_cell.angle_beta   90.00
_cell.angle_gamma   90.00
#
_symmetry.space_group_name_H-M   'P 1'
#
loop_
_entity.id
_entity.type
_entity.pdbx_description
1 polymer ?
#
loop_
_entity_poly.entity_id
_entity_poly.type
_entity_poly.pdbx_seq_one_letter_code
_entity_poly.pdbx_strand_id
1 'polypeptide(L)'
;MKLRDEDGFLPLFIALALPIIIFAWGLAVDFGRAHIARAELQTASDAGALAAALTAEPVPVDIEYVPITETVEETVTVPATDENGNVILDENGNPVMVEKTETKEVIKEVREIVHEWKAVIKDETKAESEARAAFAANSGRFPQQGVELGGWTGDQISEDSYYISANARMKAPWAGAAAAMMTGDRSYYKIPVSAKGTGQAVPKFN
;
A
#
# COMPACT_ATOMS: atom_id res chain seq x y z
N MET A 1 7.62 17.81 -76.90
CA MET A 1 6.44 16.93 -76.74
C MET A 1 6.09 16.94 -75.26
N LYS A 2 5.10 17.75 -74.87
CA LYS A 2 4.68 17.91 -73.46
C LYS A 2 3.63 16.83 -73.18
N LEU A 3 3.92 15.89 -72.28
CA LEU A 3 2.95 14.90 -71.81
C LEU A 3 1.78 15.66 -71.19
N ARG A 4 0.59 15.52 -71.77
CA ARG A 4 -0.60 16.35 -71.52
C ARG A 4 -1.51 15.73 -70.45
N ASP A 5 -0.95 15.00 -69.48
CA ASP A 5 -1.76 14.16 -68.59
C ASP A 5 -1.29 14.09 -67.13
N GLU A 6 -0.37 14.96 -66.69
CA GLU A 6 0.14 14.97 -65.31
C GLU A 6 -0.51 16.04 -64.41
N ASP A 7 -1.13 17.07 -65.00
CA ASP A 7 -1.71 18.20 -64.26
C ASP A 7 -2.96 17.81 -63.43
N GLY A 8 -3.63 16.71 -63.77
CA GLY A 8 -4.79 16.17 -63.05
C GLY A 8 -4.43 15.14 -61.96
N PHE A 9 -3.22 14.56 -62.01
CA PHE A 9 -2.82 13.50 -61.10
C PHE A 9 -2.64 14.02 -59.67
N LEU A 10 -1.96 15.15 -59.51
CA LEU A 10 -1.72 15.74 -58.19
C LEU A 10 -3.00 16.12 -57.43
N PRO A 11 -3.98 16.85 -58.01
CA PRO A 11 -5.24 17.15 -57.32
C PRO A 11 -6.08 15.89 -57.07
N LEU A 12 -6.07 14.89 -57.97
CA LEU A 12 -6.74 13.60 -57.75
C LEU A 12 -6.11 12.84 -56.58
N PHE A 13 -4.78 12.79 -56.53
CA PHE A 13 -4.03 12.15 -55.45
C PHE A 13 -4.31 12.82 -54.11
N ILE A 14 -4.29 14.15 -54.04
CA ILE A 14 -4.60 14.92 -52.83
C ILE A 14 -6.05 14.68 -52.38
N ALA A 15 -7.00 14.66 -53.31
CA ALA A 15 -8.41 14.40 -53.01
C ALA A 15 -8.64 13.01 -52.40
N LEU A 16 -7.86 12.01 -52.81
CA LEU A 16 -7.94 10.65 -52.28
C LEU A 16 -7.09 10.46 -51.00
N ALA A 17 -5.94 11.11 -50.90
CA ALA A 17 -5.02 11.00 -49.76
C ALA A 17 -5.52 11.76 -48.52
N LEU A 18 -6.10 12.94 -48.67
CA LEU A 18 -6.60 13.75 -47.55
C LEU A 18 -7.56 13.00 -46.62
N PRO A 19 -8.64 12.34 -47.10
CA PRO A 19 -9.54 11.61 -46.22
C PRO A 19 -8.84 10.45 -45.50
N ILE A 20 -7.88 9.78 -46.16
CA ILE A 20 -7.08 8.70 -45.56
C ILE A 20 -6.19 9.26 -44.45
N ILE A 21 -5.54 10.40 -44.67
CA ILE A 21 -4.68 11.05 -43.67
C ILE A 21 -5.48 11.52 -42.47
N ILE A 22 -6.64 12.17 -42.68
CA ILE A 22 -7.53 12.60 -41.61
C ILE A 22 -8.00 11.40 -40.79
N PHE A 23 -8.38 10.32 -41.46
CA PHE A 23 -8.80 9.09 -40.81
C PHE A 23 -7.67 8.44 -40.00
N ALA A 24 -6.46 8.36 -40.55
CA ALA A 24 -5.28 7.85 -39.85
C ALA A 24 -4.94 8.69 -38.60
N TRP A 25 -5.05 10.02 -38.70
CA TRP A 25 -4.92 10.92 -37.57
C TRP A 25 -6.00 10.68 -36.50
N GLY A 26 -7.24 10.48 -36.93
CA GLY A 26 -8.35 10.14 -36.05
C GLY A 26 -8.10 8.86 -35.25
N LEU A 27 -7.59 7.81 -35.92
CA LEU A 27 -7.17 6.58 -35.25
C LEU A 27 -6.04 6.84 -34.25
N ALA A 28 -5.05 7.64 -34.60
CA ALA A 28 -3.95 8.00 -33.69
C ALA A 28 -4.47 8.72 -32.44
N VAL A 29 -5.46 9.61 -32.56
CA VAL A 29 -6.11 10.27 -31.43
C VAL A 29 -6.84 9.27 -30.53
N ASP A 30 -7.58 8.32 -31.10
CA ASP A 30 -8.26 7.28 -30.32
C ASP A 30 -7.27 6.44 -29.50
N PHE A 31 -6.17 5.99 -30.12
CA PHE A 31 -5.13 5.25 -29.39
C PHE A 31 -4.43 6.11 -28.34
N GLY A 32 -4.14 7.38 -28.63
CA GLY A 32 -3.58 8.32 -27.66
C GLY A 32 -4.47 8.47 -26.43
N ARG A 33 -5.79 8.62 -26.63
CA ARG A 33 -6.76 8.67 -25.54
C ARG A 33 -6.83 7.36 -24.76
N ALA A 34 -6.70 6.21 -25.43
CA ALA A 34 -6.70 4.91 -24.75
C ALA A 34 -5.48 4.75 -23.83
N HIS A 35 -4.32 5.24 -24.25
CA HIS A 35 -3.12 5.26 -23.40
C HIS A 35 -3.28 6.17 -22.19
N ILE A 36 -3.87 7.35 -22.37
CA ILE A 36 -4.17 8.28 -21.26
C ILE A 36 -5.16 7.63 -20.29
N ALA A 37 -6.26 7.07 -20.79
CA ALA A 37 -7.26 6.38 -19.96
C ALA A 37 -6.64 5.23 -19.16
N ARG A 38 -5.71 4.47 -19.76
CA ARG A 38 -4.97 3.42 -19.04
C ARG A 38 -4.05 3.99 -17.96
N ALA A 39 -3.35 5.10 -18.23
CA ALA A 39 -2.46 5.73 -17.26
C ALA A 39 -3.23 6.33 -16.07
N GLU A 40 -4.39 6.94 -16.32
CA GLU A 40 -5.26 7.43 -15.25
C GLU A 40 -5.88 6.27 -14.45
N LEU A 41 -6.27 5.17 -15.11
CA LEU A 41 -6.73 3.96 -14.44
C LEU A 41 -5.63 3.36 -13.55
N GLN A 42 -4.38 3.36 -14.02
CA GLN A 42 -3.22 2.95 -13.24
C GLN A 42 -3.02 3.85 -12.02
N THR A 43 -3.11 5.17 -12.19
CA THR A 43 -3.01 6.13 -11.08
C THR A 43 -4.09 5.88 -10.03
N ALA A 44 -5.33 5.62 -10.46
CA ALA A 44 -6.41 5.28 -9.54
C ALA A 44 -6.17 3.95 -8.82
N SER A 45 -5.68 2.93 -9.53
CA SER A 45 -5.33 1.64 -8.96
C SER A 45 -4.20 1.73 -7.93
N ASP A 46 -3.14 2.47 -8.23
CA ASP A 46 -2.00 2.66 -7.33
C ASP A 46 -2.40 3.47 -6.10
N ALA A 47 -3.20 4.54 -6.28
CA ALA A 47 -3.72 5.33 -5.18
C ALA A 47 -4.59 4.51 -4.22
N GLY A 48 -5.48 3.67 -4.76
CA GLY A 48 -6.28 2.76 -3.93
C GLY A 48 -5.41 1.74 -3.18
N ALA A 49 -4.43 1.13 -3.86
CA ALA A 49 -3.62 0.09 -3.26
C ALA A 49 -2.72 0.65 -2.15
N LEU A 50 -2.19 1.86 -2.36
CA LEU A 50 -1.46 2.60 -1.36
C LEU A 50 -2.34 2.98 -0.16
N ALA A 51 -3.55 3.49 -0.40
CA ALA A 51 -4.47 3.89 0.67
C ALA A 51 -4.83 2.71 1.59
N ALA A 52 -5.10 1.53 1.01
CA ALA A 52 -5.32 0.31 1.79
C ALA A 52 -4.07 -0.10 2.58
N ALA A 53 -2.89 -0.10 1.95
CA ALA A 53 -1.64 -0.45 2.62
C ALA A 53 -1.34 0.49 3.80
N LEU A 54 -1.66 1.79 3.68
CA LEU A 54 -1.49 2.78 4.75
C LEU A 54 -2.41 2.57 5.96
N THR A 55 -3.39 1.66 5.88
CA THR A 55 -4.17 1.25 7.07
C THR A 55 -3.42 0.25 7.96
N ALA A 56 -2.27 -0.27 7.50
CA ALA A 56 -1.45 -1.19 8.27
C ALA A 56 -0.89 -0.51 9.53
N GLU A 57 -0.89 -1.26 10.63
CA GLU A 57 -0.34 -0.82 11.91
C GLU A 57 1.05 -1.46 12.13
N PRO A 58 1.98 -0.73 12.76
CA PRO A 58 3.26 -1.29 13.16
C PRO A 58 3.06 -2.27 14.33
N VAL A 59 3.58 -3.47 14.19
CA VAL A 59 3.58 -4.53 15.20
C VAL A 59 5.03 -4.92 15.50
N PRO A 60 5.46 -4.94 16.78
CA PRO A 60 6.80 -5.36 17.15
C PRO A 60 6.94 -6.88 16.91
N VAL A 61 8.02 -7.29 16.23
CA VAL A 61 8.30 -8.70 15.92
C VAL A 61 9.30 -9.28 16.92
N ASP A 62 10.31 -8.49 17.27
CA ASP A 62 11.37 -8.91 18.19
C ASP A 62 11.44 -7.93 19.37
N ILE A 63 11.17 -8.46 20.58
CA ILE A 63 11.10 -7.70 21.82
C ILE A 63 12.04 -8.36 22.83
N GLU A 64 13.04 -7.61 23.28
CA GLU A 64 13.92 -7.99 24.37
C GLU A 64 13.45 -7.33 25.68
N TYR A 65 13.22 -8.15 26.70
CA TYR A 65 12.83 -7.69 28.03
C TYR A 65 14.06 -7.63 28.94
N VAL A 66 14.51 -6.41 29.23
CA VAL A 66 15.68 -6.18 30.09
C VAL A 66 15.20 -5.72 31.47
N PRO A 67 15.39 -6.51 32.54
CA PRO A 67 15.06 -6.08 33.89
C PRO A 67 16.03 -5.00 34.36
N ILE A 68 15.50 -3.90 34.88
CA ILE A 68 16.25 -2.86 35.58
C ILE A 68 16.22 -3.23 37.06
N THR A 69 17.37 -3.62 37.60
CA THR A 69 17.53 -3.95 39.02
C THR A 69 17.94 -2.73 39.82
N GLU A 70 17.41 -2.61 41.03
CA GLU A 70 17.84 -1.65 42.03
C GLU A 70 18.36 -2.42 43.24
N THR A 71 19.52 -2.01 43.74
CA THR A 71 20.10 -2.59 44.94
C THR A 71 19.45 -1.93 46.14
N VAL A 72 18.69 -2.71 46.92
CA VAL A 72 18.03 -2.23 48.13
C VAL A 72 18.72 -2.86 49.34
N GLU A 73 19.03 -2.02 50.32
CA GLU A 73 19.52 -2.47 51.63
C GLU A 73 18.31 -2.82 52.51
N GLU A 74 18.17 -4.09 52.86
CA GLU A 74 17.14 -4.57 53.78
C GLU A 74 17.78 -4.90 55.13
N THR A 75 17.35 -4.21 56.18
CA THR A 75 17.78 -4.51 57.55
C THR A 75 16.93 -5.65 58.09
N VAL A 76 17.53 -6.83 58.25
CA VAL A 76 16.88 -8.00 58.83
C VAL A 76 17.45 -8.25 60.22
N THR A 77 16.58 -8.44 61.22
CA THR A 77 17.01 -8.85 62.56
C THR A 77 17.33 -10.33 62.56
N VAL A 78 18.60 -10.67 62.74
CA VAL A 78 19.09 -12.05 62.87
C VAL A 78 19.65 -12.26 64.27
N PRO A 79 19.60 -13.48 64.80
CA PRO A 79 20.14 -13.73 66.13
C PRO A 79 21.67 -13.66 66.13
N ALA A 80 22.23 -12.96 67.11
CA ALA A 80 23.67 -12.74 67.29
C ALA A 80 24.37 -14.07 67.50
N THR A 81 25.52 -14.25 66.84
CA THR A 81 26.25 -15.51 66.82
C THR A 81 27.67 -15.30 67.34
N ASP A 82 28.20 -16.23 68.13
CA ASP A 82 29.59 -16.23 68.63
C ASP A 82 30.61 -16.66 67.56
N GLU A 83 31.91 -16.58 67.87
CA GLU A 83 33.02 -16.96 66.96
C GLU A 83 32.97 -18.42 66.50
N ASN A 84 32.15 -19.26 67.14
CA ASN A 84 31.98 -20.67 66.85
C ASN A 84 30.68 -20.98 66.10
N GLY A 85 29.87 -19.99 65.76
CA GLY A 85 28.62 -20.18 65.02
C GLY A 85 27.39 -20.47 65.89
N ASN A 86 27.47 -20.33 67.22
CA ASN A 86 26.35 -20.58 68.13
C ASN A 86 25.61 -19.30 68.49
N VAL A 87 24.30 -19.43 68.70
CA VAL A 87 23.41 -18.30 69.02
C VAL A 87 23.65 -17.80 70.44
N ILE A 88 23.89 -16.50 70.60
CA ILE A 88 24.05 -15.85 71.91
C ILE A 88 22.67 -15.69 72.55
N LEU A 89 22.49 -16.24 73.75
CA LEU A 89 21.25 -16.18 74.52
C LEU A 89 21.35 -15.13 75.64
N ASP A 90 20.24 -14.45 75.93
CA ASP A 90 20.09 -13.56 77.08
C ASP A 90 19.96 -14.35 78.40
N GLU A 91 19.89 -13.63 79.53
CA GLU A 91 19.75 -14.23 80.87
C GLU A 91 18.45 -15.05 81.05
N ASN A 92 17.49 -14.90 80.13
CA ASN A 92 16.20 -15.58 80.13
C ASN A 92 16.16 -16.74 79.13
N GLY A 93 17.27 -17.03 78.43
CA GLY A 93 17.39 -18.10 77.44
C GLY A 93 16.83 -17.74 76.05
N ASN A 94 16.56 -16.47 75.77
CA ASN A 94 16.10 -16.02 74.45
C ASN A 94 17.27 -15.54 73.59
N PRO A 95 17.23 -15.70 72.24
CA PRO A 95 18.26 -15.19 71.36
C PRO A 95 18.41 -13.67 71.42
N VAL A 96 19.65 -13.19 71.55
CA VAL A 96 19.97 -11.76 71.36
C VAL A 96 19.85 -11.45 69.88
N MET A 97 18.96 -10.54 69.50
CA MET A 97 18.76 -10.14 68.09
C MET A 97 19.68 -8.97 67.72
N VAL A 98 20.34 -9.05 66.57
CA VAL A 98 21.14 -7.97 65.98
C VAL A 98 20.63 -7.61 64.60
N GLU A 99 20.70 -6.32 64.26
CA GLU A 99 20.37 -5.83 62.93
C GLU A 99 21.51 -6.19 61.97
N LYS A 100 21.17 -6.91 60.90
CA LYS A 100 22.08 -7.20 59.79
C LYS A 100 21.53 -6.57 58.53
N THR A 101 22.31 -5.70 57.92
CA THR A 101 22.01 -5.14 56.61
C THR A 101 22.38 -6.15 55.54
N GLU A 102 21.40 -6.62 54.79
CA GLU A 102 21.62 -7.45 53.61
C GLU A 102 21.31 -6.65 52.35
N THR A 103 22.22 -6.69 51.38
CA THR A 103 22.00 -6.06 50.08
C THR A 103 21.28 -7.06 49.19
N LYS A 104 20.11 -6.68 48.68
CA LYS A 104 19.34 -7.49 47.73
C LYS A 104 19.13 -6.73 46.43
N GLU A 105 19.30 -7.42 45.31
CA GLU A 105 18.89 -6.89 44.01
C GLU A 105 17.40 -7.14 43.82
N VAL A 106 16.63 -6.06 43.69
CA VAL A 106 15.19 -6.12 43.45
C VAL A 106 14.91 -5.61 42.04
N ILE A 107 14.08 -6.31 41.28
CA ILE A 107 13.64 -5.85 39.97
C ILE A 107 12.69 -4.65 40.17
N LYS A 108 13.11 -3.47 39.73
CA LYS A 108 12.35 -2.24 39.85
C LYS A 108 11.39 -2.06 38.68
N GLU A 109 11.88 -2.34 37.47
CA GLU A 109 11.18 -2.11 36.22
C GLU A 109 11.65 -3.12 35.16
N VAL A 110 10.80 -3.41 34.17
CA VAL A 110 11.19 -4.20 33.00
C VAL A 110 11.15 -3.26 31.80
N ARG A 111 12.30 -3.04 31.16
CA ARG A 111 12.40 -2.25 29.92
C ARG A 111 12.14 -3.17 28.73
N GLU A 112 11.26 -2.73 27.84
CA GLU A 112 11.04 -3.36 26.53
C GLU A 112 11.93 -2.67 25.48
N ILE A 113 12.79 -3.44 24.82
CA ILE A 113 13.60 -3.01 23.68
C ILE A 113 13.05 -3.72 22.45
N VAL A 114 12.48 -2.96 21.52
CA VAL A 114 11.97 -3.51 20.26
C VAL A 114 13.07 -3.45 19.20
N HIS A 115 13.51 -4.60 18.72
CA HIS A 115 14.57 -4.71 17.70
C HIS A 115 14.01 -4.66 16.28
N GLU A 116 12.77 -5.13 16.08
CA GLU A 116 12.16 -5.22 14.75
C GLU A 116 10.67 -4.86 14.77
N TRP A 117 10.22 -4.12 13.75
CA TRP A 117 8.80 -3.78 13.51
C TRP A 117 8.37 -4.30 12.14
N LYS A 118 7.13 -4.79 12.07
CA LYS A 118 6.47 -5.20 10.83
C LYS A 118 5.15 -4.44 10.68
N ALA A 119 4.76 -4.11 9.46
CA ALA A 119 3.45 -3.56 9.19
C ALA A 119 2.42 -4.68 8.99
N VAL A 120 1.27 -4.59 9.65
CA VAL A 120 0.19 -5.57 9.53
C VAL A 120 -1.14 -4.85 9.34
N ILE A 121 -1.84 -5.16 8.24
CA ILE A 121 -3.23 -4.78 8.00
C ILE A 121 -4.10 -5.65 8.92
N LYS A 122 -4.65 -5.03 9.97
CA LYS A 122 -5.50 -5.74 10.95
C LYS A 122 -6.97 -5.79 10.54
N ASP A 123 -7.42 -4.78 9.81
CA ASP A 123 -8.82 -4.63 9.40
C ASP A 123 -8.92 -4.56 7.87
N GLU A 124 -9.21 -5.71 7.26
CA GLU A 124 -9.40 -5.85 5.82
C GLU A 124 -10.57 -5.01 5.31
N THR A 125 -11.64 -4.86 6.10
CA THR A 125 -12.82 -4.10 5.68
C THR A 125 -12.53 -2.61 5.61
N LYS A 126 -11.76 -2.10 6.57
CA LYS A 126 -11.26 -0.73 6.55
C LYS A 126 -10.31 -0.52 5.37
N ALA A 127 -9.37 -1.44 5.15
CA ALA A 127 -8.44 -1.37 4.02
C ALA A 127 -9.18 -1.31 2.67
N GLU A 128 -10.18 -2.18 2.47
CA GLU A 128 -11.01 -2.17 1.25
C GLU A 128 -11.78 -0.85 1.10
N SER A 129 -12.34 -0.33 2.20
CA SER A 129 -13.10 0.93 2.18
C SER A 129 -12.23 2.14 1.79
N GLU A 130 -10.99 2.20 2.30
CA GLU A 130 -10.01 3.25 1.99
C GLU A 130 -9.49 3.11 0.55
N ALA A 131 -9.19 1.89 0.11
CA ALA A 131 -8.84 1.61 -1.28
C ALA A 131 -9.93 2.08 -2.24
N ARG A 132 -11.19 1.77 -1.93
CA ARG A 132 -12.35 2.17 -2.75
C ARG A 132 -12.54 3.68 -2.78
N ALA A 133 -12.39 4.35 -1.64
CA ALA A 133 -12.48 5.80 -1.55
C ALA A 133 -11.40 6.49 -2.39
N ALA A 134 -10.14 6.07 -2.25
CA ALA A 134 -9.02 6.61 -3.01
C ALA A 134 -9.12 6.30 -4.52
N PHE A 135 -9.55 5.10 -4.90
CA PHE A 135 -9.80 4.76 -6.30
C PHE A 135 -10.91 5.63 -6.91
N ALA A 136 -12.02 5.83 -6.18
CA ALA A 136 -13.14 6.65 -6.64
C ALA A 136 -12.72 8.12 -6.81
N ALA A 137 -11.92 8.66 -5.90
CA ALA A 137 -11.39 10.02 -5.99
C ALA A 137 -10.56 10.25 -7.25
N ASN A 138 -9.82 9.22 -7.70
CA ASN A 138 -8.93 9.30 -8.87
C ASN A 138 -9.60 8.87 -10.19
N SER A 139 -10.79 8.27 -10.16
CA SER A 139 -11.51 7.80 -11.35
C SER A 139 -12.74 8.65 -11.71
N GLY A 140 -13.08 9.68 -10.93
CA GLY A 140 -14.30 10.48 -11.10
C GLY A 140 -14.44 11.21 -12.44
N ARG A 141 -13.35 11.42 -13.18
CA ARG A 141 -13.37 12.10 -14.50
C ARG A 141 -13.65 11.19 -15.69
N PHE A 142 -13.60 9.87 -15.50
CA PHE A 142 -13.73 8.88 -16.58
C PHE A 142 -15.01 9.02 -17.42
N PRO A 143 -16.20 9.25 -16.85
CA PRO A 143 -17.41 9.42 -17.65
C PRO A 143 -17.33 10.59 -18.64
N GLN A 144 -16.68 11.70 -18.24
CA GLN A 144 -16.52 12.91 -19.06
C GLN A 144 -15.54 12.69 -20.22
N GLN A 145 -14.60 11.76 -20.06
CA GLN A 145 -13.63 11.37 -21.09
C GLN A 145 -14.14 10.26 -22.02
N GLY A 146 -15.35 9.74 -21.78
CA GLY A 146 -15.91 8.61 -22.52
C GLY A 146 -15.32 7.26 -22.10
N VAL A 147 -14.83 7.16 -20.86
CA VAL A 147 -14.31 5.93 -20.25
C VAL A 147 -15.39 5.36 -19.32
N GLU A 148 -15.79 4.11 -19.57
CA GLU A 148 -16.76 3.37 -18.77
C GLU A 148 -16.00 2.37 -17.89
N LEU A 149 -16.10 2.51 -16.56
CA LEU A 149 -15.56 1.52 -15.64
C LEU A 149 -16.33 0.20 -15.80
N GLY A 150 -15.60 -0.90 -15.98
CA GLY A 150 -16.16 -2.25 -16.05
C GLY A 150 -16.23 -2.93 -14.68
N GLY A 151 -15.33 -2.56 -13.77
CA GLY A 151 -15.28 -3.10 -12.41
C GLY A 151 -13.90 -2.93 -11.78
N TRP A 152 -13.85 -3.16 -10.48
CA TRP A 152 -12.65 -3.12 -9.67
C TRP A 152 -12.68 -4.28 -8.66
N THR A 153 -11.51 -4.82 -8.35
CA THR A 153 -11.28 -5.82 -7.32
C THR A 153 -10.08 -5.37 -6.50
N GLY A 154 -10.20 -5.42 -5.18
CA GLY A 154 -9.12 -5.16 -4.25
C GLY A 154 -9.02 -6.31 -3.27
N ASP A 155 -7.81 -6.83 -3.08
CA ASP A 155 -7.54 -7.96 -2.19
C ASP A 155 -6.24 -7.73 -1.43
N GLN A 156 -6.21 -8.15 -0.17
CA GLN A 156 -4.96 -8.25 0.58
C GLN A 156 -4.13 -9.41 0.01
N ILE A 157 -2.85 -9.16 -0.26
CA ILE A 157 -1.94 -10.18 -0.83
C ILE A 157 -0.87 -10.63 0.17
N SER A 158 -0.57 -9.81 1.17
CA SER A 158 0.34 -10.09 2.29
C SER A 158 -0.14 -9.31 3.51
N GLU A 159 0.43 -9.60 4.68
CA GLU A 159 0.15 -8.85 5.92
C GLU A 159 0.36 -7.33 5.76
N ASP A 160 1.26 -6.90 4.89
CA ASP A 160 1.70 -5.51 4.71
C ASP A 160 1.36 -4.91 3.34
N SER A 161 0.70 -5.67 2.45
CA SER A 161 0.44 -5.22 1.09
C SER A 161 -0.95 -5.55 0.56
N TYR A 162 -1.43 -4.65 -0.28
CA TYR A 162 -2.75 -4.67 -0.87
C TYR A 162 -2.67 -4.53 -2.38
N TYR A 163 -3.46 -5.30 -3.09
CA TYR A 163 -3.49 -5.37 -4.54
C TYR A 163 -4.82 -4.84 -5.06
N ILE A 164 -4.76 -4.15 -6.19
CA ILE A 164 -5.92 -3.64 -6.90
C ILE A 164 -5.84 -4.03 -8.37
N SER A 165 -6.96 -4.50 -8.92
CA SER A 165 -7.18 -4.70 -10.35
C SER A 165 -8.40 -3.93 -10.82
N ALA A 166 -8.27 -3.13 -11.87
CA ALA A 166 -9.37 -2.37 -12.45
C ALA A 166 -9.47 -2.58 -13.96
N ASN A 167 -10.69 -2.57 -14.48
CA ASN A 167 -10.96 -2.66 -15.91
C ASN A 167 -11.88 -1.53 -16.34
N ALA A 168 -11.64 -0.96 -17.52
CA ALA A 168 -12.48 0.05 -18.13
C ALA A 168 -12.57 -0.13 -19.65
N ARG A 169 -13.51 0.58 -20.27
CA ARG A 169 -13.75 0.60 -21.72
C ARG A 169 -13.81 2.03 -22.20
N MET A 170 -12.91 2.42 -23.10
CA MET A 170 -12.89 3.76 -23.68
C MET A 170 -13.64 3.78 -25.02
N LYS A 171 -14.49 4.78 -25.23
CA LYS A 171 -15.17 5.04 -26.50
C LYS A 171 -14.20 5.64 -27.52
N ALA A 172 -14.03 4.95 -28.65
CA ALA A 172 -13.16 5.30 -29.76
C ALA A 172 -14.01 5.54 -31.03
N PRO A 173 -14.36 6.80 -31.36
CA PRO A 173 -15.21 7.13 -32.50
C PRO A 173 -14.58 6.84 -33.86
N TRP A 174 -13.28 7.05 -34.05
CA TRP A 174 -12.60 6.82 -35.33
C TRP A 174 -12.36 5.33 -35.57
N ALA A 175 -11.97 4.58 -34.53
CA ALA A 175 -11.95 3.13 -34.58
C ALA A 175 -13.36 2.54 -34.78
N GLY A 176 -14.38 3.23 -34.24
CA GLY A 176 -15.78 2.93 -34.50
C GLY A 176 -16.17 3.10 -35.96
N ALA A 177 -15.81 4.23 -36.57
CA ALA A 177 -16.03 4.49 -37.98
C ALA A 177 -15.30 3.44 -38.86
N ALA A 178 -14.08 3.05 -38.49
CA ALA A 178 -13.36 1.96 -39.16
C ALA A 178 -14.13 0.63 -39.11
N ALA A 179 -14.60 0.26 -37.91
CA ALA A 179 -15.40 -0.95 -37.72
C ALA A 179 -16.74 -0.86 -38.46
N ALA A 180 -17.40 0.29 -38.47
CA ALA A 180 -18.66 0.51 -39.18
C ALA A 180 -18.52 0.31 -40.69
N MET A 181 -17.42 0.76 -41.29
CA MET A 181 -17.14 0.51 -42.71
C MET A 181 -16.98 -0.98 -43.02
N MET A 182 -16.58 -1.80 -42.03
CA MET A 182 -16.39 -3.24 -42.19
C MET A 182 -17.62 -4.06 -41.80
N THR A 183 -18.39 -3.62 -40.80
CA THR A 183 -19.44 -4.44 -40.15
C THR A 183 -20.81 -3.74 -40.07
N GLY A 184 -20.96 -2.52 -40.57
CA GLY A 184 -22.25 -1.82 -40.75
C GLY A 184 -22.90 -1.17 -39.52
N ASP A 185 -22.58 -1.59 -38.30
CA ASP A 185 -23.50 -1.36 -37.17
C ASP A 185 -23.06 -0.38 -36.05
N ARG A 186 -21.81 0.10 -36.03
CA ARG A 186 -21.26 0.74 -34.80
C ARG A 186 -20.94 2.22 -34.95
N SER A 187 -21.56 3.07 -34.13
CA SER A 187 -21.22 4.50 -34.02
C SER A 187 -19.91 4.78 -33.26
N TYR A 188 -19.42 3.82 -32.46
CA TYR A 188 -18.13 3.89 -31.76
C TYR A 188 -17.61 2.48 -31.41
N TYR A 189 -16.28 2.32 -31.31
CA TYR A 189 -15.64 1.10 -30.82
C TYR A 189 -15.29 1.24 -29.33
N LYS A 190 -15.37 0.15 -28.56
CA LYS A 190 -14.98 0.14 -27.14
C LYS A 190 -13.62 -0.52 -27.00
N ILE A 191 -12.58 0.26 -26.71
CA ILE A 191 -11.23 -0.25 -26.45
C ILE A 191 -11.14 -0.66 -24.98
N PRO A 192 -10.88 -1.94 -24.66
CA PRO A 192 -10.68 -2.37 -23.28
C PRO A 192 -9.33 -1.88 -22.77
N VAL A 193 -9.31 -1.35 -21.54
CA VAL A 193 -8.09 -0.99 -20.81
C VAL A 193 -8.16 -1.60 -19.42
N SER A 194 -7.01 -2.05 -18.92
CA SER A 194 -6.89 -2.60 -17.58
C SER A 194 -5.63 -2.07 -16.91
N ALA A 195 -5.69 -1.99 -15.59
CA ALA A 195 -4.60 -1.55 -14.75
C ALA A 195 -4.55 -2.37 -13.46
N LYS A 196 -3.35 -2.49 -12.91
CA LYS A 196 -3.08 -3.23 -11.68
C LYS A 196 -2.15 -2.42 -10.82
N GLY A 197 -2.52 -2.21 -9.55
CA GLY A 197 -1.73 -1.48 -8.57
C GLY A 197 -1.40 -2.36 -7.38
N THR A 198 -0.26 -2.11 -6.75
CA THR A 198 0.15 -2.78 -5.51
C THR A 198 0.74 -1.75 -4.57
N GLY A 199 0.21 -1.68 -3.36
CA GLY A 199 0.71 -0.84 -2.28
C GLY A 199 1.27 -1.72 -1.17
N GLN A 200 2.36 -1.27 -0.55
CA GLN A 200 2.98 -1.94 0.59
C GLN A 200 3.33 -0.90 1.66
N ALA A 201 3.03 -1.21 2.91
CA ALA A 201 3.46 -0.43 4.06
C ALA A 201 4.80 -0.96 4.56
N VAL A 202 5.79 -0.08 4.66
CA VAL A 202 7.12 -0.42 5.19
C VAL A 202 7.39 0.48 6.39
N PRO A 203 7.53 -0.07 7.61
CA PRO A 203 7.90 0.71 8.78
C PRO A 203 9.33 1.23 8.61
N LYS A 204 9.56 2.51 8.93
CA LYS A 204 10.90 3.11 8.95
C LYS A 204 11.34 3.36 10.39
N PHE A 205 12.57 2.98 10.69
CA PHE A 205 13.27 3.32 11.92
C PHE A 205 14.01 4.65 11.70
N ASN A 206 13.83 5.61 12.61
CA ASN A 206 14.66 6.81 12.70
C ASN A 206 15.60 6.68 13.90
#